data_AF-A0A849IU24-F1
#
_entry.id   AF-A0A849IU24-F1
#
_cell.length_a   1.000
_cell.length_b   1.000
_cell.length_c   1.000
_cell.angle_alpha   90.00
_cell.angle_beta   90.00
_cell.angle_gamma   90.00
#
_symmetry.space_group_name_H-M   'P 1'
#
loop_
_entity.id
_entity.type
_entity.pdbx_description
1 polymer ?
#
loop_
_entity_poly.entity_id
_entity_poly.type
_entity_poly.pdbx_seq_one_letter_code
_entity_poly.pdbx_strand_id
1 'polypeptide(L)'
;MTIGSGFAELVGDYPFEVRFSRGSSAQARDAADIASSAYVYLSRLFSGFKPDIALIVSDEECWESRQPYGLPYFDNDADQIRPGILVMPAGGGHFWSSIGDDLLNAPPASCARLRAQYPGSDGRLNLQPFFDLVTIHELGHAFEVLGDLKLPTFWLSEMFANLAMHTFIARERRDKLDTLEVIAIEGTQNQSLDFRMRADGCSTLAEFEIHYSGGYSPMSPLNYVWYQYRIQRLVAAAFDVEGEDVLVRFWNYFRSGKYQSFGDANASSIVPILCREVSEVLGRGVQAWC
;
A
#
# COMPACT_ATOMS: atom_id res chain seq x y z
N MET A 1 19.47 -14.19 2.17
CA MET A 1 19.53 -14.31 3.65
C MET A 1 18.10 -14.31 4.12
N THR A 2 17.73 -15.12 5.10
CA THR A 2 16.34 -15.18 5.60
C THR A 2 16.03 -13.90 6.38
N ILE A 3 15.03 -13.14 5.94
CA ILE A 3 14.67 -11.85 6.55
C ILE A 3 14.23 -12.06 8.01
N GLY A 4 14.70 -11.19 8.90
CA GLY A 4 14.39 -11.26 10.32
C GLY A 4 15.02 -12.46 11.05
N SER A 5 16.00 -13.13 10.45
CA SER A 5 16.82 -14.12 11.15
C SER A 5 17.68 -13.42 12.21
N GLY A 6 17.63 -13.91 13.45
CA GLY A 6 18.33 -13.30 14.59
C GLY A 6 17.60 -12.13 15.26
N PHE A 7 16.42 -11.74 14.77
CA PHE A 7 15.58 -10.74 15.43
C PHE A 7 14.89 -11.34 16.65
N ALA A 8 14.56 -10.47 17.62
CA ALA A 8 13.75 -10.89 18.76
C ALA A 8 12.30 -11.12 18.34
N GLU A 9 11.66 -12.15 18.89
CA GLU A 9 10.24 -12.40 18.69
C GLU A 9 9.41 -11.59 19.70
N LEU A 10 8.37 -10.90 19.22
CA LEU A 10 7.42 -10.22 20.07
C LEU A 10 6.35 -11.22 20.53
N VAL A 11 6.47 -11.68 21.77
CA VAL A 11 5.49 -12.58 22.37
C VAL A 11 4.17 -11.84 22.63
N GLY A 12 3.08 -12.33 22.05
CA GLY A 12 1.74 -11.77 22.17
C GLY A 12 0.67 -12.70 21.57
N ASP A 13 -0.60 -12.32 21.71
CA ASP A 13 -1.74 -13.04 21.11
C ASP A 13 -2.03 -12.49 19.71
N TYR A 14 -1.05 -12.63 18.80
CA TYR A 14 -1.19 -12.23 17.40
C TYR A 14 -1.45 -13.46 16.52
N PRO A 15 -2.25 -13.32 15.44
CA PRO A 15 -2.57 -14.45 14.55
C PRO A 15 -1.41 -14.83 13.63
N PHE A 16 -0.27 -14.17 13.75
CA PHE A 16 0.95 -14.35 12.96
C PHE A 16 2.18 -14.08 13.83
N GLU A 17 3.34 -14.52 13.34
CA GLU A 17 4.61 -14.28 14.01
C GLU A 17 5.06 -12.84 13.85
N VAL A 18 5.62 -12.25 14.91
CA VAL A 18 6.13 -10.87 14.88
C VAL A 18 7.58 -10.88 15.36
N ARG A 19 8.50 -10.36 14.55
CA ARG A 19 9.90 -10.17 14.94
C ARG A 19 10.35 -8.74 14.75
N PHE A 20 11.34 -8.32 15.52
CA PHE A 20 11.83 -6.96 15.48
C PHE A 20 13.33 -6.83 15.79
N SER A 21 13.94 -5.81 15.19
CA SER A 21 15.33 -5.44 15.46
C SER A 21 15.49 -4.89 16.88
N ARG A 22 16.71 -4.89 17.40
CA ARG A 22 16.95 -4.51 18.80
C ARG A 22 16.56 -3.06 19.06
N GLY A 23 15.65 -2.84 20.02
CA GLY A 23 15.17 -1.50 20.39
C GLY A 23 13.85 -1.09 19.73
N SER A 24 13.40 -1.83 18.72
CA SER A 24 12.19 -1.53 17.93
C SER A 24 10.90 -2.14 18.48
N SER A 25 10.89 -2.57 19.75
CA SER A 25 9.78 -3.33 20.34
C SER A 25 8.46 -2.56 20.41
N ALA A 26 8.50 -1.23 20.57
CA ALA A 26 7.31 -0.40 20.61
C ALA A 26 6.67 -0.32 19.22
N GLN A 27 7.47 -0.03 18.19
CA GLN A 27 7.04 0.02 16.81
C GLN A 27 6.53 -1.34 16.31
N ALA A 28 7.19 -2.42 16.73
CA ALA A 28 6.72 -3.77 16.45
C ALA A 28 5.34 -4.07 17.05
N ARG A 29 5.06 -3.57 18.26
CA ARG A 29 3.75 -3.70 18.89
C ARG A 29 2.69 -2.88 18.16
N ASP A 30 2.99 -1.62 17.84
CA ASP A 30 2.05 -0.74 17.14
C ASP A 30 1.68 -1.30 15.76
N ALA A 31 2.66 -1.76 14.99
CA ALA A 31 2.45 -2.41 13.70
C ALA A 31 1.68 -3.73 13.83
N ALA A 32 2.00 -4.54 14.84
CA ALA A 32 1.30 -5.81 15.08
C ALA A 32 -0.16 -5.61 15.50
N ASP A 33 -0.45 -4.60 16.34
CA ASP A 33 -1.81 -4.31 16.82
C ASP A 33 -2.75 -3.90 15.68
N ILE A 34 -2.28 -3.04 14.77
CA ILE A 34 -3.07 -2.61 13.60
C ILE A 34 -3.20 -3.75 12.58
N ALA A 35 -2.11 -4.46 12.28
CA ALA A 35 -2.11 -5.59 11.36
C ALA A 35 -2.99 -6.74 11.86
N SER A 36 -2.97 -7.04 13.16
CA SER A 36 -3.81 -8.09 13.76
C SER A 36 -5.30 -7.76 13.62
N SER A 37 -5.68 -6.51 13.90
CA SER A 37 -7.06 -6.05 13.71
C SER A 37 -7.51 -6.16 12.25
N ALA A 38 -6.65 -5.73 11.32
CA ALA A 38 -6.93 -5.81 9.89
C ALA A 38 -6.97 -7.26 9.39
N TYR A 39 -6.09 -8.13 9.88
CA TYR A 39 -6.04 -9.56 9.56
C TYR A 39 -7.36 -10.23 9.91
N VAL A 40 -7.86 -10.02 11.13
CA VAL A 40 -9.13 -10.60 11.57
C VAL A 40 -10.29 -10.08 10.72
N TYR A 41 -10.32 -8.78 10.43
CA TYR A 41 -11.36 -8.17 9.60
C TYR A 41 -11.35 -8.73 8.17
N LEU A 42 -10.20 -8.72 7.50
CA LEU A 42 -10.05 -9.19 6.12
C LEU A 42 -10.28 -10.70 6.02
N SER A 43 -9.81 -11.50 6.98
CA SER A 43 -10.13 -12.92 7.03
C SER A 43 -11.63 -13.18 7.10
N ARG A 44 -12.36 -12.43 7.93
CA ARG A 44 -13.83 -12.53 8.00
C ARG A 44 -14.46 -12.15 6.66
N LEU A 45 -14.01 -11.04 6.07
CA LEU A 45 -14.52 -10.53 4.80
C LEU A 45 -14.29 -11.52 3.64
N PHE A 46 -13.17 -12.23 3.67
CA PHE A 46 -12.76 -13.21 2.66
C PHE A 46 -13.11 -14.66 3.04
N SER A 47 -14.27 -14.85 3.66
CA SER A 47 -14.84 -16.18 3.96
C SER A 47 -13.94 -17.08 4.82
N GLY A 48 -13.20 -16.48 5.76
CA GLY A 48 -12.33 -17.18 6.70
C GLY A 48 -10.94 -17.51 6.17
N PHE A 49 -10.55 -17.02 4.99
CA PHE A 49 -9.18 -17.20 4.49
C PHE A 49 -8.16 -16.52 5.42
N LYS A 50 -7.10 -17.23 5.75
CA LYS A 50 -6.09 -16.85 6.75
C LYS A 50 -4.69 -17.08 6.16
N PRO A 51 -4.04 -16.05 5.61
CA PRO A 51 -2.69 -16.23 5.07
C PRO A 51 -1.69 -16.55 6.20
N ASP A 52 -0.73 -17.43 5.93
CA ASP A 52 0.39 -17.73 6.84
C ASP A 52 1.50 -16.71 6.63
N ILE A 53 1.66 -15.80 7.59
CA ILE A 53 2.55 -14.64 7.47
C ILE A 53 3.42 -14.43 8.70
N ALA A 54 4.48 -13.64 8.53
CA ALA A 54 5.18 -12.96 9.62
C ALA A 54 5.22 -11.45 9.37
N LEU A 55 5.26 -10.68 10.46
CA LEU A 55 5.55 -9.25 10.47
C LEU A 55 6.97 -9.04 11.01
N ILE A 56 7.81 -8.38 10.23
CA ILE A 56 9.19 -8.04 10.59
C ILE A 56 9.32 -6.53 10.68
N VAL A 57 9.70 -6.03 11.86
CA VAL A 57 9.98 -4.59 12.07
C VAL A 57 11.48 -4.37 12.21
N SER A 58 12.07 -3.71 11.22
CA SER A 58 13.52 -3.55 11.12
C SER A 58 13.94 -2.08 11.26
N ASP A 59 15.01 -1.82 12.00
CA ASP A 59 15.68 -0.52 11.98
C ASP A 59 16.55 -0.36 10.73
N GLU A 60 17.15 0.82 10.58
CA GLU A 60 17.95 1.16 9.41
C GLU A 60 19.23 0.31 9.29
N GLU A 61 19.85 -0.06 10.41
CA GLU A 61 21.09 -0.86 10.41
C GLU A 61 20.82 -2.31 9.97
N CYS A 62 19.63 -2.83 10.27
CA CYS A 62 19.21 -4.18 9.93
C CYS A 62 18.31 -4.23 8.67
N TRP A 63 18.21 -3.15 7.90
CA TRP A 63 17.35 -3.07 6.71
C TRP A 63 17.96 -3.80 5.50
N GLU A 64 17.62 -5.09 5.35
CA GLU A 64 18.09 -5.94 4.26
C GLU A 64 17.16 -5.91 3.04
N SER A 65 17.13 -4.78 2.32
CA SER A 65 16.31 -4.64 1.11
C SER A 65 16.99 -3.81 0.02
N ARG A 66 16.51 -3.98 -1.21
CA ARG A 66 16.81 -3.05 -2.32
C ARG A 66 15.98 -1.78 -2.23
N GLN A 67 14.87 -1.81 -1.48
CA GLN A 67 14.03 -0.65 -1.22
C GLN A 67 14.74 0.30 -0.23
N PRO A 68 14.56 1.63 -0.35
CA PRO A 68 15.09 2.56 0.63
C PRO A 68 14.51 2.29 2.02
N TYR A 69 15.31 2.48 3.07
CA TYR A 69 14.80 2.41 4.44
C TYR A 69 13.63 3.38 4.63
N GLY A 70 12.55 2.87 5.21
CA GLY A 70 11.28 3.58 5.35
C GLY A 70 10.19 3.03 4.44
N LEU A 71 10.50 2.51 3.25
CA LEU A 71 9.46 2.01 2.35
C LEU A 71 9.11 0.55 2.71
N PRO A 72 7.90 0.26 3.25
CA PRO A 72 7.49 -1.11 3.55
C PRO A 72 7.43 -1.96 2.29
N TYR A 73 7.53 -3.28 2.45
CA TYR A 73 7.35 -4.21 1.35
C TYR A 73 6.91 -5.58 1.85
N PHE A 74 6.21 -6.29 0.96
CA PHE A 74 5.87 -7.69 1.09
C PHE A 74 6.89 -8.59 0.38
N ASP A 75 7.34 -9.65 1.05
CA ASP A 75 8.26 -10.66 0.52
C ASP A 75 7.61 -12.05 0.62
N ASN A 76 7.66 -12.82 -0.46
CA ASN A 76 7.11 -14.18 -0.54
C ASN A 76 8.11 -15.16 -1.16
N ASP A 77 9.41 -14.92 -0.98
CA ASP A 77 10.45 -15.80 -1.48
C ASP A 77 10.42 -17.15 -0.75
N ALA A 78 10.72 -18.24 -1.47
CA ALA A 78 10.60 -19.60 -0.94
C ALA A 78 11.54 -19.93 0.23
N ASP A 79 12.62 -19.14 0.40
CA ASP A 79 13.66 -19.33 1.43
C ASP A 79 13.40 -18.51 2.71
N GLN A 80 12.22 -17.89 2.84
CA GLN A 80 11.84 -17.11 4.01
C GLN A 80 11.32 -17.98 5.17
N ILE A 81 11.23 -17.39 6.37
CA ILE A 81 10.72 -18.09 7.57
C ILE A 81 9.26 -18.54 7.42
N ARG A 82 8.50 -17.88 6.55
CA ARG A 82 7.09 -18.13 6.24
C ARG A 82 6.80 -17.76 4.80
N PRO A 83 5.70 -18.27 4.21
CA PRO A 83 5.32 -17.94 2.84
C PRO A 83 5.18 -16.44 2.59
N GLY A 84 4.63 -15.66 3.52
CA GLY A 84 4.52 -14.20 3.37
C GLY A 84 5.16 -13.42 4.51
N ILE A 85 5.98 -12.43 4.20
CA ILE A 85 6.68 -11.57 5.15
C ILE A 85 6.30 -10.12 4.88
N LEU A 86 5.68 -9.46 5.85
CA LEU A 86 5.46 -8.02 5.84
C LEU A 86 6.67 -7.37 6.50
N VAL A 87 7.43 -6.58 5.75
CA VAL A 87 8.62 -5.89 6.27
C VAL A 87 8.31 -4.42 6.46
N MET A 88 8.31 -3.98 7.72
CA MET A 88 8.04 -2.60 8.13
C MET A 88 9.31 -1.95 8.68
N PRO A 89 9.54 -0.65 8.43
CA PRO A 89 10.61 0.07 9.10
C PRO A 89 10.22 0.35 10.56
N ALA A 90 11.22 0.44 11.43
CA ALA A 90 11.05 0.92 12.81
C ALA A 90 10.98 2.46 12.90
N GLY A 91 11.01 3.18 11.78
CA GLY A 91 10.91 4.64 11.74
C GLY A 91 10.97 5.26 10.35
N GLY A 92 10.88 6.59 10.30
CA GLY A 92 10.64 7.37 9.08
C GLY A 92 11.79 7.43 8.06
N GLY A 93 13.05 7.29 8.48
CA GLY A 93 14.21 7.38 7.59
C GLY A 93 14.30 8.69 6.77
N HIS A 94 15.31 8.76 5.90
CA HIS A 94 15.49 9.90 4.99
C HIS A 94 14.41 9.95 3.91
N PHE A 95 13.98 8.79 3.40
CA PHE A 95 13.01 8.70 2.31
C PHE A 95 11.72 9.46 2.61
N TRP A 96 11.11 9.23 3.76
CA TRP A 96 9.85 9.90 4.11
C TRP A 96 10.01 11.38 4.41
N SER A 97 11.16 11.75 4.95
CA SER A 97 11.49 13.15 5.15
C SER A 97 11.53 13.91 3.80
N SER A 98 12.10 13.28 2.76
CA SER A 98 12.11 13.84 1.40
C SER A 98 10.71 13.93 0.77
N ILE A 99 9.86 12.91 0.95
CA ILE A 99 8.46 12.96 0.51
C ILE A 99 7.71 14.14 1.17
N GLY A 100 7.92 14.34 2.47
CA GLY A 100 7.34 15.47 3.20
C GLY A 100 7.77 16.82 2.63
N ASP A 101 9.06 16.98 2.30
CA ASP A 101 9.59 18.21 1.72
C ASP A 101 9.00 18.50 0.32
N ASP A 102 8.83 17.46 -0.51
CA ASP A 102 8.17 17.59 -1.82
C ASP A 102 6.69 17.98 -1.71
N LEU A 103 5.97 17.44 -0.74
CA LEU A 103 4.58 17.80 -0.47
C LEU A 103 4.45 19.25 0.02
N LEU A 104 5.43 19.75 0.77
CA LEU A 104 5.44 21.13 1.27
C LEU A 104 5.74 22.19 0.20
N ASN A 105 6.10 21.77 -1.02
CA ASN A 105 6.15 22.65 -2.20
C ASN A 105 4.75 22.91 -2.83
N ALA A 106 3.67 22.49 -2.16
CA ALA A 106 2.29 22.73 -2.56
C ALA A 106 1.78 24.15 -2.19
N PRO A 107 0.58 24.56 -2.67
CA PRO A 107 -0.03 25.83 -2.27
C PRO A 107 -0.22 25.96 -0.74
N PRO A 108 -0.24 27.19 -0.17
CA PRO A 108 -0.28 27.40 1.28
C PRO A 108 -1.43 26.68 2.01
N ALA A 109 -2.60 26.59 1.38
CA ALA A 109 -3.77 25.91 1.96
C ALA A 109 -3.54 24.38 2.09
N SER A 110 -2.90 23.77 1.09
CA SER A 110 -2.50 22.36 1.12
C SER A 110 -1.47 22.10 2.23
N CYS A 111 -0.45 22.96 2.33
CA CYS A 111 0.55 22.85 3.39
C CYS A 111 -0.06 23.03 4.79
N ALA A 112 -1.07 23.89 4.95
CA ALA A 112 -1.76 24.06 6.22
C ALA A 112 -2.53 22.78 6.63
N ARG A 113 -3.22 22.13 5.70
CA ARG A 113 -3.92 20.85 5.96
C ARG A 113 -2.94 19.73 6.29
N LEU A 114 -1.85 19.60 5.52
CA LEU A 114 -0.79 18.61 5.79
C LEU A 114 -0.16 18.82 7.17
N ARG A 115 0.16 20.05 7.55
CA ARG A 115 0.75 20.35 8.88
C ARG A 115 -0.22 20.12 10.02
N ALA A 116 -1.52 20.34 9.80
CA ALA A 116 -2.55 20.04 10.78
C ALA A 116 -2.67 18.53 11.02
N GLN A 117 -2.60 17.73 9.94
CA GLN A 117 -2.72 16.27 10.03
C GLN A 117 -1.43 15.59 10.51
N TYR A 118 -0.27 16.10 10.09
CA TYR A 118 1.04 15.49 10.32
C TYR A 118 1.99 16.47 11.02
N PRO A 119 1.70 16.86 12.28
CA PRO A 119 2.51 17.81 13.00
C PRO A 119 3.92 17.26 13.23
N GLY A 120 4.92 17.88 12.62
CA GLY A 120 6.34 17.59 12.83
C GLY A 120 7.09 18.77 13.48
N SER A 121 8.36 18.55 13.80
CA SER A 121 9.26 19.59 14.29
C SER A 121 9.92 20.36 13.14
N ASP A 122 10.42 21.55 13.44
CA ASP A 122 11.29 22.34 12.55
C ASP A 122 10.70 22.63 11.16
N GLY A 123 9.37 22.73 11.08
CA GLY A 123 8.63 23.02 9.85
C GLY A 123 8.42 21.84 8.91
N ARG A 124 8.86 20.63 9.29
CA ARG A 124 8.71 19.38 8.54
C ARG A 124 7.41 18.66 8.91
N LEU A 125 7.00 17.70 8.07
CA LEU A 125 5.85 16.83 8.35
C LEU A 125 6.30 15.57 9.09
N ASN A 126 5.53 15.13 10.09
CA ASN A 126 5.69 13.80 10.67
C ASN A 126 4.72 12.82 10.00
N LEU A 127 5.18 12.17 8.95
CA LEU A 127 4.36 11.27 8.14
C LEU A 127 4.26 9.83 8.72
N GLN A 128 4.93 9.53 9.84
CA GLN A 128 4.87 8.21 10.50
C GLN A 128 3.43 7.69 10.69
N PRO A 129 2.45 8.49 11.16
CA PRO A 129 1.08 8.01 11.35
C PRO A 129 0.41 7.52 10.07
N PHE A 130 0.80 8.01 8.89
CA PHE A 130 0.30 7.49 7.61
C PHE A 130 1.00 6.17 7.26
N PHE A 131 2.32 6.07 7.47
CA PHE A 131 3.06 4.83 7.15
C PHE A 131 2.74 3.68 8.09
N ASP A 132 2.36 3.95 9.32
CA ASP A 132 1.83 2.91 10.22
C ASP A 132 0.56 2.26 9.63
N LEU A 133 -0.23 3.01 8.85
CA LEU A 133 -1.40 2.47 8.14
C LEU A 133 -1.00 1.62 6.92
N VAL A 134 0.18 1.87 6.33
CA VAL A 134 0.71 1.10 5.19
C VAL A 134 1.01 -0.35 5.58
N THR A 135 1.14 -0.68 6.87
CA THR A 135 1.16 -2.10 7.30
C THR A 135 -0.07 -2.87 6.83
N ILE A 136 -1.23 -2.22 6.73
CA ILE A 136 -2.46 -2.84 6.22
C ILE A 136 -2.38 -3.04 4.71
N HIS A 137 -1.69 -2.15 3.99
CA HIS A 137 -1.45 -2.30 2.55
C HIS A 137 -0.58 -3.53 2.27
N GLU A 138 0.53 -3.71 2.98
CA GLU A 138 1.38 -4.92 2.85
C GLU A 138 0.61 -6.20 3.23
N LEU A 139 -0.27 -6.11 4.23
CA LEU A 139 -1.17 -7.20 4.56
C LEU A 139 -2.14 -7.51 3.39
N GLY A 140 -2.59 -6.49 2.67
CA GLY A 140 -3.35 -6.64 1.42
C GLY A 140 -2.61 -7.53 0.42
N HIS A 141 -1.32 -7.28 0.17
CA HIS A 141 -0.50 -8.13 -0.71
C HIS A 141 -0.37 -9.57 -0.20
N ALA A 142 -0.23 -9.78 1.11
CA ALA A 142 -0.27 -11.12 1.68
C ALA A 142 -1.59 -11.86 1.38
N PHE A 143 -2.73 -11.19 1.51
CA PHE A 143 -4.03 -11.76 1.14
C PHE A 143 -4.12 -12.05 -0.36
N GLU A 144 -3.62 -11.15 -1.20
CA GLU A 144 -3.57 -11.33 -2.65
C GLU A 144 -2.79 -12.57 -3.04
N VAL A 145 -1.50 -12.61 -2.68
CA VAL A 145 -0.55 -13.61 -3.14
C VAL A 145 -0.88 -14.98 -2.57
N LEU A 146 -1.08 -15.07 -1.25
CA LEU A 146 -1.36 -16.34 -0.59
C LEU A 146 -2.83 -16.79 -0.77
N GLY A 147 -3.72 -15.85 -1.10
CA GLY A 147 -5.12 -16.11 -1.47
C GLY A 147 -5.31 -16.57 -2.90
N ASP A 148 -4.22 -16.66 -3.67
CA ASP A 148 -4.19 -17.09 -5.07
C ASP A 148 -4.94 -16.15 -6.03
N LEU A 149 -4.97 -14.85 -5.74
CA LEU A 149 -5.58 -13.87 -6.64
C LEU A 149 -4.79 -13.80 -7.95
N LYS A 150 -5.54 -13.82 -9.06
CA LYS A 150 -5.00 -13.81 -10.41
C LYS A 150 -5.04 -12.40 -10.98
N LEU A 151 -4.19 -11.52 -10.44
CA LEU A 151 -4.05 -10.14 -10.87
C LEU A 151 -2.98 -10.05 -11.98
N PRO A 152 -3.33 -9.57 -13.19
CA PRO A 152 -2.46 -9.68 -14.33
C PRO A 152 -1.55 -8.46 -14.57
N THR A 153 -1.66 -7.44 -13.71
CA THR A 153 -0.86 -6.21 -13.78
C THR A 153 -0.50 -5.75 -12.37
N PHE A 154 0.69 -5.15 -12.22
CA PHE A 154 1.15 -4.65 -10.92
C PHE A 154 0.26 -3.53 -10.39
N TRP A 155 -0.22 -2.64 -11.25
CA TRP A 155 -1.11 -1.58 -10.79
C TRP A 155 -2.44 -2.11 -10.23
N LEU A 156 -2.89 -3.30 -10.65
CA LEU A 156 -4.10 -3.92 -10.11
C LEU A 156 -3.85 -4.56 -8.75
N SER A 157 -2.67 -5.14 -8.55
CA SER A 157 -2.17 -5.59 -7.24
C SER A 157 -2.14 -4.43 -6.24
N GLU A 158 -1.57 -3.30 -6.64
CA GLU A 158 -1.51 -2.08 -5.84
C GLU A 158 -2.90 -1.50 -5.54
N MET A 159 -3.83 -1.53 -6.51
CA MET A 159 -5.22 -1.15 -6.27
C MET A 159 -5.91 -2.06 -5.26
N PHE A 160 -5.66 -3.37 -5.31
CA PHE A 160 -6.22 -4.31 -4.34
C PHE A 160 -5.71 -4.02 -2.92
N ALA A 161 -4.40 -3.86 -2.75
CA ALA A 161 -3.79 -3.56 -1.46
C ALA A 161 -4.28 -2.22 -0.86
N ASN A 162 -4.36 -1.16 -1.68
CA ASN A 162 -4.94 0.12 -1.25
C ASN A 162 -6.43 0.01 -0.92
N LEU A 163 -7.20 -0.75 -1.70
CA LEU A 163 -8.62 -0.93 -1.42
C LEU A 163 -8.85 -1.73 -0.13
N ALA A 164 -8.01 -2.74 0.16
CA ALA A 164 -8.03 -3.47 1.42
C ALA A 164 -7.74 -2.56 2.62
N MET A 165 -6.68 -1.75 2.52
CA MET A 165 -6.32 -0.73 3.52
C MET A 165 -7.45 0.28 3.74
N HIS A 166 -7.95 0.89 2.66
CA HIS A 166 -9.02 1.88 2.73
C HIS A 166 -10.29 1.30 3.35
N THR A 167 -10.71 0.11 2.90
CA THR A 167 -11.90 -0.57 3.40
C THR A 167 -11.80 -0.84 4.91
N PHE A 168 -10.68 -1.40 5.38
CA PHE A 168 -10.49 -1.64 6.82
C PHE A 168 -10.53 -0.32 7.62
N ILE A 169 -9.81 0.71 7.17
CA ILE A 169 -9.74 1.98 7.90
C ILE A 169 -11.12 2.65 7.96
N ALA A 170 -11.83 2.73 6.84
CA ALA A 170 -13.15 3.34 6.80
C ALA A 170 -14.19 2.62 7.68
N ARG A 171 -14.03 1.30 7.89
CA ARG A 171 -14.99 0.46 8.64
C ARG A 171 -14.63 0.30 10.12
N GLU A 172 -13.37 0.07 10.43
CA GLU A 172 -12.92 -0.35 11.77
C GLU A 172 -12.03 0.70 12.46
N ARG A 173 -11.55 1.72 11.74
CA ARG A 173 -10.68 2.80 12.24
C ARG A 173 -11.01 4.15 11.61
N ARG A 174 -12.29 4.52 11.60
CA ARG A 174 -12.76 5.74 10.91
C ARG A 174 -12.07 7.02 11.41
N ASP A 175 -11.61 7.03 12.66
CA ASP A 175 -10.80 8.10 13.25
C ASP A 175 -9.43 8.29 12.57
N LYS A 176 -8.96 7.30 11.80
CA LYS A 176 -7.72 7.34 11.02
C LYS A 176 -7.94 7.64 9.54
N LEU A 177 -9.19 7.82 9.09
CA LEU A 177 -9.48 8.02 7.66
C LEU A 177 -8.85 9.31 7.13
N ASP A 178 -8.91 10.41 7.89
CA ASP A 178 -8.23 11.65 7.51
C ASP A 178 -6.71 11.49 7.44
N THR A 179 -6.13 10.69 8.36
CA THR A 179 -4.70 10.34 8.33
C THR A 179 -4.32 9.55 7.07
N LEU A 180 -5.24 8.78 6.52
CA LEU A 180 -5.02 8.05 5.27
C LEU A 180 -5.20 8.95 4.05
N GLU A 181 -6.24 9.77 4.02
CA GLU A 181 -6.67 10.45 2.80
C GLU A 181 -5.99 11.78 2.54
N VAL A 182 -5.65 12.57 3.58
CA VAL A 182 -5.14 13.94 3.39
C VAL A 182 -3.90 13.94 2.50
N ILE A 183 -2.95 13.04 2.72
CA ILE A 183 -1.73 12.98 1.90
C ILE A 183 -2.03 12.64 0.42
N ALA A 184 -3.00 11.76 0.15
CA ALA A 184 -3.40 11.41 -1.21
C ALA A 184 -4.16 12.55 -1.89
N ILE A 185 -5.02 13.26 -1.15
CA ILE A 185 -5.75 14.44 -1.63
C ILE A 185 -4.76 15.54 -2.01
N GLU A 186 -3.84 15.90 -1.10
CA GLU A 186 -2.89 16.99 -1.37
C GLU A 186 -1.84 16.58 -2.39
N GLY A 187 -1.36 15.34 -2.36
CA GLY A 187 -0.42 14.79 -3.33
C GLY A 187 -0.95 14.77 -4.76
N THR A 188 -2.23 14.44 -4.96
CA THR A 188 -2.86 14.51 -6.29
C THR A 188 -3.14 15.94 -6.75
N GLN A 189 -3.34 16.89 -5.84
CA GLN A 189 -3.57 18.31 -6.15
C GLN A 189 -2.27 19.12 -6.33
N ASN A 190 -1.11 18.55 -6.01
CA ASN A 190 0.17 19.22 -6.17
C ASN A 190 0.58 19.27 -7.66
N GLN A 191 0.33 20.42 -8.30
CA GLN A 191 0.61 20.65 -9.72
C GLN A 191 2.11 20.59 -10.06
N SER A 192 2.97 21.07 -9.16
CA SER A 192 4.42 21.03 -9.39
C SER A 192 4.93 19.58 -9.38
N LEU A 193 4.40 18.77 -8.47
CA LEU A 193 4.70 17.35 -8.42
C LEU A 193 4.15 16.65 -9.67
N ASP A 194 2.89 16.88 -10.04
CA ASP A 194 2.28 16.30 -11.25
C ASP A 194 3.06 16.64 -12.53
N PHE A 195 3.47 17.89 -12.71
CA PHE A 195 4.28 18.31 -13.84
C PHE A 195 5.62 17.56 -13.89
N ARG A 196 6.32 17.46 -12.75
CA ARG A 196 7.62 16.77 -12.65
C ARG A 196 7.49 15.28 -13.01
N MET A 197 6.51 14.58 -12.44
CA MET A 197 6.33 13.14 -12.69
C MET A 197 5.99 12.85 -14.15
N ARG A 198 5.15 13.68 -14.77
CA ARG A 198 4.84 13.57 -16.21
C ARG A 198 6.05 13.85 -17.09
N ALA A 199 6.88 14.83 -16.73
CA ALA A 199 8.13 15.11 -17.44
C ALA A 199 9.13 13.94 -17.37
N ASP A 200 9.08 13.17 -16.29
CA ASP A 200 9.90 11.97 -16.07
C ASP A 200 9.28 10.69 -16.71
N GLY A 201 8.22 10.82 -17.52
CA GLY A 201 7.58 9.69 -18.21
C GLY A 201 6.71 8.83 -17.29
N CYS A 202 6.26 9.37 -16.15
CA CYS A 202 5.36 8.69 -15.22
C CYS A 202 4.00 9.38 -15.21
N SER A 203 3.08 8.91 -16.05
CA SER A 203 1.76 9.51 -16.22
C SER A 203 0.59 8.52 -16.37
N THR A 204 0.84 7.33 -16.90
CA THR A 204 -0.17 6.32 -17.26
C THR A 204 0.05 4.99 -16.54
N LEU A 205 -1.00 4.16 -16.44
CA LEU A 205 -0.87 2.80 -15.89
C LEU A 205 0.02 1.87 -16.74
N ALA A 206 0.15 2.15 -18.04
CA ALA A 206 1.09 1.42 -18.89
C ALA A 206 2.55 1.74 -18.54
N GLU A 207 2.85 3.02 -18.29
CA GLU A 207 4.17 3.45 -17.80
C GLU A 207 4.44 2.88 -16.40
N PHE A 208 3.43 2.86 -15.52
CA PHE A 208 3.55 2.19 -14.23
C PHE A 208 4.03 0.73 -14.40
N GLU A 209 3.33 -0.04 -15.22
CA GLU A 209 3.64 -1.46 -15.44
C GLU A 209 5.08 -1.66 -15.94
N ILE A 210 5.52 -0.84 -16.91
CA ILE A 210 6.86 -0.90 -17.48
C ILE A 210 7.93 -0.60 -16.42
N HIS A 211 7.73 0.47 -15.64
CA HIS A 211 8.75 0.96 -14.71
C HIS A 211 8.76 0.20 -13.36
N TYR A 212 7.65 -0.41 -12.97
CA TYR A 212 7.52 -1.18 -11.71
C TYR A 212 8.41 -2.42 -11.69
N SER A 213 8.47 -3.15 -12.81
CA SER A 213 9.27 -4.38 -12.94
C SER A 213 10.79 -4.17 -12.92
N GLY A 214 11.26 -2.91 -12.81
CA GLY A 214 12.68 -2.61 -12.72
C GLY A 214 13.44 -2.79 -14.03
N GLY A 215 12.79 -2.54 -15.18
CA GLY A 215 13.43 -2.54 -16.50
C GLY A 215 14.58 -1.52 -16.64
N TYR A 216 14.98 -1.17 -17.86
CA TYR A 216 16.13 -0.28 -18.11
C TYR A 216 16.03 1.14 -17.49
N SER A 217 14.84 1.51 -17.01
CA SER A 217 14.59 2.76 -16.29
C SER A 217 13.60 2.45 -15.15
N PRO A 218 14.07 2.02 -13.96
CA PRO A 218 13.18 1.75 -12.84
C PRO A 218 12.52 3.04 -12.34
N MET A 219 11.31 2.91 -11.83
CA MET A 219 10.59 4.02 -11.21
C MET A 219 11.33 4.54 -9.97
N SER A 220 11.41 5.86 -9.79
CA SER A 220 11.91 6.43 -8.53
C SER A 220 10.90 6.18 -7.40
N PRO A 221 11.34 6.08 -6.12
CA PRO A 221 10.42 5.95 -4.99
C PRO A 221 9.36 7.06 -4.92
N LEU A 222 9.71 8.27 -5.34
CA LEU A 222 8.77 9.39 -5.39
C LEU A 222 7.72 9.23 -6.50
N ASN A 223 8.12 8.73 -7.68
CA ASN A 223 7.18 8.42 -8.77
C ASN A 223 6.21 7.33 -8.31
N TYR A 224 6.70 6.31 -7.60
CA TYR A 224 5.86 5.26 -7.02
C TYR A 224 4.81 5.84 -6.06
N VAL A 225 5.24 6.66 -5.09
CA VAL A 225 4.35 7.35 -4.16
C VAL A 225 3.32 8.25 -4.88
N TRP A 226 3.70 8.88 -5.99
CA TRP A 226 2.76 9.68 -6.80
C TRP A 226 1.66 8.84 -7.46
N TYR A 227 1.97 7.62 -7.90
CA TYR A 227 0.96 6.66 -8.35
C TYR A 227 0.08 6.22 -7.18
N GLN A 228 0.67 5.96 -6.00
CA GLN A 228 -0.07 5.58 -4.79
C GLN A 228 -1.12 6.63 -4.40
N TYR A 229 -0.81 7.93 -4.49
CA TYR A 229 -1.83 8.97 -4.24
C TYR A 229 -3.04 8.85 -5.17
N ARG A 230 -2.84 8.55 -6.45
CA ARG A 230 -3.93 8.40 -7.44
C ARG A 230 -4.70 7.12 -7.24
N ILE A 231 -4.01 6.01 -7.00
CA ILE A 231 -4.63 4.72 -6.67
C ILE A 231 -5.50 4.88 -5.42
N GLN A 232 -4.97 5.49 -4.37
CA GLN A 232 -5.69 5.68 -3.12
C GLN A 232 -6.96 6.54 -3.30
N ARG A 233 -6.90 7.61 -4.11
CA ARG A 233 -8.09 8.42 -4.45
C ARG A 233 -9.11 7.63 -5.27
N LEU A 234 -8.65 6.77 -6.18
CA LEU A 234 -9.52 5.96 -7.01
C LEU A 234 -10.27 4.90 -6.20
N VAL A 235 -9.56 4.17 -5.32
CA VAL A 235 -10.19 3.14 -4.48
C VAL A 235 -11.10 3.76 -3.42
N ALA A 236 -10.76 4.94 -2.89
CA ALA A 236 -11.63 5.71 -1.99
C ALA A 236 -12.95 6.06 -2.68
N ALA A 237 -12.90 6.56 -3.91
CA ALA A 237 -14.12 6.89 -4.67
C ALA A 237 -14.99 5.66 -4.94
N ALA A 238 -14.39 4.49 -5.20
CA ALA A 238 -15.15 3.25 -5.35
C ALA A 238 -15.80 2.82 -4.03
N PHE A 239 -15.06 2.90 -2.91
CA PHE A 239 -15.58 2.60 -1.58
C PHE A 239 -16.70 3.55 -1.14
N ASP A 240 -16.61 4.85 -1.44
CA ASP A 240 -17.64 5.84 -1.10
C ASP A 240 -19.00 5.52 -1.73
N VAL A 241 -19.00 4.90 -2.91
CA VAL A 241 -20.22 4.53 -3.64
C VAL A 241 -20.69 3.13 -3.26
N GLU A 242 -19.77 2.18 -3.09
CA GLU A 242 -20.08 0.75 -3.06
C GLU A 242 -19.78 0.07 -1.72
N GLY A 243 -19.22 0.81 -0.76
CA GLY A 243 -18.83 0.30 0.57
C GLY A 243 -17.81 -0.83 0.49
N GLU A 244 -17.86 -1.77 1.45
CA GLU A 244 -16.94 -2.92 1.48
C GLU A 244 -17.23 -3.96 0.37
N ASP A 245 -18.38 -3.88 -0.31
CA ASP A 245 -18.76 -4.83 -1.34
C ASP A 245 -17.85 -4.77 -2.57
N VAL A 246 -17.24 -3.61 -2.88
CA VAL A 246 -16.28 -3.51 -3.99
C VAL A 246 -15.07 -4.40 -3.74
N LEU A 247 -14.55 -4.43 -2.50
CA LEU A 247 -13.42 -5.27 -2.15
C LEU A 247 -13.80 -6.76 -2.20
N VAL A 248 -15.01 -7.12 -1.75
CA VAL A 248 -15.52 -8.49 -1.82
C VAL A 248 -15.68 -8.96 -3.27
N ARG A 249 -16.25 -8.12 -4.15
CA ARG A 249 -16.37 -8.42 -5.58
C ARG A 249 -15.02 -8.56 -6.25
N PHE A 250 -14.09 -7.65 -5.94
CA PHE A 250 -12.70 -7.69 -6.44
C PHE A 250 -12.06 -9.03 -6.08
N TRP A 251 -12.04 -9.38 -4.78
CA TRP A 251 -11.51 -10.64 -4.27
C TRP A 251 -12.12 -11.86 -4.96
N ASN A 252 -13.46 -11.95 -4.97
CA ASN A 252 -14.16 -13.10 -5.53
C ASN A 252 -13.92 -13.26 -7.04
N TYR A 253 -13.90 -12.16 -7.80
CA TYR A 253 -13.69 -12.23 -9.23
C TYR A 253 -12.28 -12.74 -9.57
N PHE A 254 -11.24 -12.11 -9.02
CA PHE A 254 -9.86 -12.46 -9.37
C PHE A 254 -9.36 -13.75 -8.72
N ARG A 255 -10.00 -14.21 -7.64
CA ARG A 255 -9.75 -15.54 -7.07
C ARG A 255 -10.44 -16.66 -7.84
N SER A 256 -11.54 -16.37 -8.55
CA SER A 256 -12.32 -17.42 -9.23
C SER A 256 -11.64 -18.07 -10.44
N GLY A 257 -10.50 -17.54 -10.89
CA GLY A 257 -9.81 -18.02 -12.10
C GLY A 257 -10.54 -17.73 -13.41
N LYS A 258 -11.60 -16.92 -13.38
CA LYS A 258 -12.34 -16.47 -14.58
C LYS A 258 -11.47 -15.62 -15.50
N TYR A 259 -10.47 -14.94 -14.96
CA TYR A 259 -9.48 -14.20 -15.75
C TYR A 259 -8.37 -15.16 -16.20
N GLN A 260 -8.21 -15.34 -17.52
CA GLN A 260 -7.32 -16.37 -18.08
C GLN A 260 -6.13 -15.83 -18.89
N SER A 261 -6.00 -14.51 -19.09
CA SER A 261 -4.99 -13.94 -19.99
C SER A 261 -3.98 -13.06 -19.26
N PHE A 262 -2.82 -13.61 -18.89
CA PHE A 262 -1.77 -12.87 -18.17
C PHE A 262 -0.73 -12.21 -19.08
N GLY A 263 -0.59 -12.66 -20.34
CA GLY A 263 0.53 -12.26 -21.20
C GLY A 263 0.38 -10.89 -21.88
N ASP A 264 -0.84 -10.43 -22.11
CA ASP A 264 -1.14 -9.19 -22.86
C ASP A 264 -2.12 -8.26 -22.09
N ALA A 265 -2.23 -8.46 -20.78
CA ALA A 265 -3.17 -7.71 -19.96
C ALA A 265 -2.79 -6.22 -19.92
N ASN A 266 -3.75 -5.36 -20.22
CA ASN A 266 -3.60 -3.92 -20.16
C ASN A 266 -4.93 -3.29 -19.76
N ALA A 267 -4.94 -1.98 -19.54
CA ALA A 267 -6.15 -1.30 -19.11
C ALA A 267 -7.34 -1.51 -20.06
N SER A 268 -7.13 -1.54 -21.38
CA SER A 268 -8.22 -1.75 -22.35
C SER A 268 -8.87 -3.13 -22.21
N SER A 269 -8.11 -4.17 -21.82
CA SER A 269 -8.67 -5.51 -21.57
C SER A 269 -9.26 -5.66 -20.17
N ILE A 270 -8.78 -4.89 -19.19
CA ILE A 270 -9.21 -4.98 -17.78
C ILE A 270 -10.40 -4.06 -17.45
N VAL A 271 -10.47 -2.87 -18.03
CA VAL A 271 -11.54 -1.88 -17.76
C VAL A 271 -12.96 -2.46 -17.92
N PRO A 272 -13.30 -3.17 -19.01
CA PRO A 272 -14.64 -3.75 -19.17
C PRO A 272 -14.99 -4.77 -18.08
N ILE A 273 -13.98 -5.48 -17.57
CA ILE A 273 -14.13 -6.45 -16.48
C ILE A 273 -14.37 -5.72 -15.17
N LEU A 274 -13.55 -4.71 -14.85
CA LEU A 274 -13.73 -3.90 -13.65
C LEU A 274 -15.13 -3.29 -13.64
N CYS A 275 -15.56 -2.67 -14.74
CA CYS A 275 -16.88 -2.04 -14.80
C CYS A 275 -18.04 -3.01 -14.57
N ARG A 276 -17.94 -4.25 -15.07
CA ARG A 276 -19.04 -5.22 -15.05
C ARG A 276 -19.05 -6.08 -13.80
N GLU A 277 -17.88 -6.46 -13.31
CA GLU A 277 -17.74 -7.54 -12.32
C GLU A 277 -17.27 -7.04 -10.96
N VAL A 278 -16.60 -5.88 -10.90
CA VAL A 278 -15.96 -5.37 -9.68
C VAL A 278 -16.60 -4.06 -9.22
N SER A 279 -16.45 -2.99 -9.99
CA SER A 279 -16.96 -1.66 -9.71
C SER A 279 -16.95 -0.79 -10.97
N GLU A 280 -18.09 -0.22 -11.30
CA GLU A 280 -18.23 0.73 -12.41
C GLU A 280 -17.42 2.01 -12.16
N VAL A 281 -17.32 2.45 -10.90
CA VAL A 281 -16.52 3.61 -10.49
C VAL A 281 -15.04 3.33 -10.71
N LEU A 282 -14.56 2.19 -10.22
CA LEU A 282 -13.17 1.78 -10.37
C LEU A 282 -12.80 1.62 -11.86
N GLY A 283 -13.62 0.90 -12.63
CA GLY A 283 -13.37 0.69 -14.05
C GLY A 283 -13.35 1.99 -14.87
N ARG A 284 -14.28 2.92 -14.61
CA ARG A 284 -14.26 4.25 -15.25
C ARG A 284 -13.06 5.09 -14.84
N GLY A 285 -12.64 5.02 -13.58
CA GLY A 285 -11.47 5.76 -13.12
C GLY A 285 -10.16 5.21 -13.70
N VAL A 286 -10.02 3.88 -13.84
CA VAL A 286 -8.92 3.27 -14.60
C VAL A 286 -8.95 3.74 -16.06
N GLN A 287 -10.12 3.75 -16.69
CA GLN A 287 -10.27 4.22 -18.07
C GLN A 287 -9.85 5.68 -18.24
N ALA A 288 -10.18 6.55 -17.27
CA ALA A 288 -9.84 7.97 -17.32
C ALA A 288 -8.35 8.25 -17.06
N TRP A 289 -7.62 7.29 -16.50
CA TRP A 289 -6.18 7.40 -16.22
C TRP A 289 -5.31 6.88 -17.39
N CYS A 290 -5.90 6.15 -18.33
CA CYS A 290 -5.19 5.66 -19.52
C CYS A 290 -5.25 6.69 -20.65
#